data_AF-A0A2W6BJF5-F1
#
_entry.id   AF-A0A2W6BJF5-F1
#
_cell.length_a   1.000
_cell.length_b   1.000
_cell.length_c   1.000
_cell.angle_alpha   90.00
_cell.angle_beta   90.00
_cell.angle_gamma   90.00
#
_symmetry.space_group_name_H-M   'P 1'
#
loop_
_entity.id
_entity.type
_entity.pdbx_description
1 polymer ?
#
loop_
_entity_poly.entity_id
_entity_poly.type
_entity_poly.pdbx_seq_one_letter_code
_entity_poly.pdbx_strand_id
1 'polypeptide(L)'
;MPAVLSGTDGAAGAGAYAAVFLRMHPTGKGVLSLSESSSGQEARYAEIVAEELGIPTEDVKIEHEDTDRFGTGHGFSTSPSQNTAQAIVQTARKAREKAALIAADMLGVAPGGVSFDNGYFFAGRDRANSVKFPDACLKAYAGGQLPPGMDGHIDMQTVYKG
;
A
#
# COMPACT_ATOMS: atom_id res chain seq x y z
N MET A 1 44.65 18.97 5.95
CA MET A 1 43.81 18.25 4.97
C MET A 1 44.26 16.81 4.94
N PRO A 2 43.44 15.83 5.38
CA PRO A 2 43.57 14.50 4.81
C PRO A 2 42.23 14.04 4.24
N ALA A 3 42.23 13.83 2.93
CA ALA A 3 41.33 12.92 2.26
C ALA A 3 42.05 11.57 2.20
N VAL A 4 41.49 10.54 2.85
CA VAL A 4 41.57 9.13 2.46
C VAL A 4 40.74 8.32 3.45
N LEU A 5 39.58 7.83 3.02
CA LEU A 5 38.89 6.70 3.62
C LEU A 5 38.63 5.71 2.48
N SER A 6 39.69 4.99 2.11
CA SER A 6 39.55 3.68 1.50
C SER A 6 39.41 2.71 2.67
N GLY A 7 38.18 2.28 2.89
CA GLY A 7 37.78 1.32 3.91
C GLY A 7 36.59 0.57 3.34
N THR A 8 36.87 -0.32 2.39
CA THR A 8 36.00 -1.43 2.01
C THR A 8 35.92 -2.37 3.21
N ASP A 9 35.15 -2.00 4.23
CA ASP A 9 34.76 -2.91 5.30
C ASP A 9 33.41 -3.50 4.92
N GLY A 10 33.39 -4.82 4.81
CA GLY A 10 32.28 -5.56 4.24
C GLY A 10 30.99 -5.39 5.04
N ALA A 11 30.03 -4.69 4.46
CA ALA A 11 28.61 -4.94 4.72
C ALA A 11 28.09 -6.05 3.78
N ALA A 12 28.89 -7.09 3.53
CA ALA A 12 28.42 -8.36 3.01
C ALA A 12 27.77 -9.13 4.18
N GLY A 13 26.54 -8.74 4.57
CA GLY A 13 25.84 -9.47 5.64
C GLY A 13 24.60 -8.85 6.26
N ALA A 14 24.24 -7.59 6.00
CA ALA A 14 22.95 -7.06 6.42
C ALA A 14 21.94 -7.34 5.29
N GLY A 15 21.16 -8.41 5.42
CA GLY A 15 20.24 -8.82 4.36
C GLY A 15 19.43 -7.63 3.86
N ALA A 16 19.58 -7.30 2.58
CA ALA A 16 19.07 -6.05 2.05
C ALA A 16 17.54 -6.08 2.14
N TYR A 17 16.97 -5.25 3.01
CA TYR A 17 15.53 -5.15 3.18
C TYR A 17 15.01 -4.13 2.17
N ALA A 18 13.84 -4.38 1.61
CA ALA A 18 13.13 -3.42 0.78
C ALA A 18 11.76 -3.17 1.38
N ALA A 19 11.19 -2.01 1.09
CA ALA A 19 9.91 -1.61 1.64
C ALA A 19 9.01 -1.04 0.55
N VAL A 20 7.74 -1.41 0.65
CA VAL A 20 6.66 -0.87 -0.16
C VAL A 20 5.72 -0.13 0.76
N PHE A 21 5.35 1.08 0.37
CA PHE A 21 4.38 1.90 1.07
C PHE A 21 3.26 2.28 0.11
N LEU A 22 2.02 1.97 0.48
CA LEU A 22 0.83 2.32 -0.28
C LEU A 22 0.00 3.30 0.54
N ARG A 23 -0.31 4.46 -0.03
CA ARG A 23 -1.16 5.46 0.57
C ARG A 23 -2.38 5.71 -0.31
N MET A 24 -3.57 5.60 0.26
CA MET A 24 -4.81 5.95 -0.45
C MET A 24 -5.24 7.38 -0.10
N HIS A 25 -5.68 8.10 -1.13
CA HIS A 25 -6.31 9.40 -1.04
C HIS A 25 -7.84 9.27 -0.85
N PRO A 26 -8.50 10.27 -0.25
CA PRO A 26 -9.97 10.27 -0.10
C PRO A 26 -10.73 10.19 -1.43
N THR A 27 -10.10 10.59 -2.53
CA THR A 27 -10.67 10.50 -3.87
C THR A 27 -10.60 9.08 -4.46
N GLY A 28 -10.04 8.10 -3.76
CA GLY A 28 -9.82 6.73 -4.24
C GLY A 28 -8.50 6.52 -5.00
N LYS A 29 -7.68 7.57 -5.16
CA LYS A 29 -6.37 7.47 -5.82
C LYS A 29 -5.32 6.88 -4.89
N GLY A 30 -4.42 6.05 -5.42
CA GLY A 30 -3.34 5.42 -4.66
C GLY A 30 -1.98 6.00 -5.01
N VAL A 31 -1.11 6.17 -4.02
CA VAL A 31 0.32 6.47 -4.23
C VAL A 31 1.14 5.33 -3.63
N LEU A 32 1.84 4.61 -4.49
CA LEU A 32 2.75 3.52 -4.14
C LEU A 32 4.18 4.06 -4.13
N SER A 33 4.76 4.24 -2.95
CA SER A 33 6.16 4.60 -2.77
C SER A 33 7.00 3.33 -2.58
N LEU A 34 8.04 3.16 -3.39
CA LEU A 34 8.98 2.05 -3.34
C LEU A 34 10.35 2.55 -2.84
N SER A 35 11.01 1.77 -1.99
CA SER A 35 12.39 2.06 -1.57
C SER A 35 13.44 1.71 -2.62
N GLU A 36 13.07 0.86 -3.59
CA GLU A 36 13.94 0.39 -4.67
C GLU A 36 13.95 1.37 -5.85
N SER A 37 15.01 1.33 -6.64
CA SER A 37 15.11 2.06 -7.92
C SER A 37 14.14 1.50 -8.95
N SER A 38 13.82 2.28 -10.01
CA SER A 38 12.90 1.82 -11.06
C SER A 38 13.35 0.49 -11.65
N SER A 39 12.47 -0.52 -11.53
CA SER A 39 12.64 -1.84 -12.13
C SER A 39 12.18 -1.88 -13.60
N GLY A 40 11.57 -0.82 -14.13
CA GLY A 40 10.87 -0.82 -15.42
C GLY A 40 9.59 -1.67 -15.46
N GLN A 41 9.14 -2.20 -14.32
CA GLN A 41 7.88 -2.97 -14.18
C GLN A 41 6.76 -2.13 -13.54
N GLU A 42 6.86 -0.81 -13.66
CA GLU A 42 5.97 0.15 -13.00
C GLU A 42 4.52 -0.05 -13.43
N ALA A 43 4.29 -0.18 -14.74
CA ALA A 43 2.96 -0.49 -15.27
C ALA A 43 2.37 -1.76 -14.62
N ARG A 44 3.18 -2.82 -14.48
CA ARG A 44 2.76 -4.08 -13.86
C ARG A 44 2.43 -3.91 -12.38
N TYR A 45 3.18 -3.10 -11.65
CA TYR A 45 2.90 -2.81 -10.26
C TYR A 45 1.59 -2.03 -10.10
N ALA A 46 1.32 -1.07 -10.99
CA ALA A 46 0.07 -0.33 -11.00
C ALA A 46 -1.12 -1.25 -11.32
N GLU A 47 -0.97 -2.17 -12.28
CA GLU A 47 -1.95 -3.20 -12.61
C GLU A 47 -2.27 -4.08 -11.39
N ILE A 48 -1.26 -4.58 -10.68
CA ILE A 48 -1.46 -5.39 -9.47
C ILE A 48 -2.26 -4.63 -8.40
N VAL A 49 -1.92 -3.36 -8.14
CA VAL A 49 -2.64 -2.54 -7.16
C VAL A 49 -4.07 -2.27 -7.62
N ALA A 50 -4.25 -1.97 -8.91
CA ALA A 50 -5.55 -1.75 -9.53
C ALA A 50 -6.46 -2.99 -9.43
N GLU A 51 -5.92 -4.19 -9.67
CA GLU A 51 -6.66 -5.45 -9.55
C GLU A 51 -7.04 -5.76 -8.10
N GLU A 52 -6.12 -5.57 -7.14
CA GLU A 52 -6.38 -5.87 -5.74
C GLU A 52 -7.38 -4.87 -5.09
N LEU A 53 -7.35 -3.60 -5.51
CA LEU A 53 -8.21 -2.53 -4.97
C LEU A 53 -9.43 -2.22 -5.84
N GLY A 54 -9.50 -2.74 -7.06
CA GLY A 54 -10.57 -2.49 -8.03
C GLY A 54 -10.69 -1.01 -8.44
N ILE A 55 -9.55 -0.32 -8.55
CA ILE A 55 -9.44 1.07 -9.03
C ILE A 55 -8.79 1.07 -10.41
N PRO A 56 -9.02 2.08 -11.27
CA PRO A 56 -8.35 2.11 -12.56
C PRO A 56 -6.85 2.35 -12.38
N THR A 57 -6.03 1.75 -13.25
CA THR A 57 -4.56 1.83 -13.17
C THR A 57 -4.03 3.26 -13.26
N GLU A 58 -4.74 4.16 -13.95
CA GLU A 58 -4.41 5.59 -14.03
C GLU A 58 -4.51 6.32 -12.68
N ASP A 59 -5.27 5.78 -11.72
CA ASP A 59 -5.40 6.34 -10.38
C ASP A 59 -4.31 5.84 -9.43
N VAL A 60 -3.41 4.96 -9.88
CA VAL A 60 -2.26 4.46 -9.12
C VAL A 60 -1.00 5.18 -9.57
N LYS A 61 -0.47 6.06 -8.73
CA LYS A 61 0.83 6.71 -8.94
C LYS A 61 1.92 5.87 -8.28
N ILE A 62 3.02 5.65 -8.98
CA ILE A 62 4.19 4.95 -8.43
C ILE A 62 5.33 5.94 -8.30
N GLU A 63 5.92 6.01 -7.11
CA GLU A 63 7.08 6.82 -6.80
C GLU A 63 8.22 5.89 -6.36
N HIS A 64 9.41 6.07 -6.91
CA HIS A 64 10.61 5.33 -6.55
C HIS A 64 11.52 6.20 -5.70
N GLU A 65 12.39 5.56 -4.92
CA GLU A 65 13.48 6.24 -4.21
C GLU A 65 12.99 7.38 -3.30
N ASP A 66 11.83 7.20 -2.67
CA ASP A 66 11.23 8.16 -1.74
C ASP A 66 12.06 8.25 -0.44
N THR A 67 13.20 8.94 -0.55
CA THR A 67 14.23 9.02 0.49
C THR A 67 13.75 9.84 1.69
N ASP A 68 12.74 10.69 1.47
CA ASP A 68 12.05 11.45 2.52
C ASP A 68 11.30 10.52 3.48
N ARG A 69 10.62 9.49 2.96
CA ARG A 69 9.90 8.50 3.80
C ARG A 69 10.77 7.38 4.35
N PHE A 70 11.71 6.86 3.56
CA PHE A 70 12.50 5.69 3.98
C PHE A 70 13.73 6.06 4.82
N GLY A 71 14.09 7.34 4.88
CA GLY A 71 15.17 7.87 5.69
C GLY A 71 16.56 7.45 5.20
N THR A 72 17.47 8.41 5.05
CA THR A 72 18.85 8.14 4.65
C THR A 72 19.60 7.44 5.80
N GLY A 73 19.72 6.10 5.76
CA GLY A 73 20.53 5.35 6.75
C GLY A 73 19.98 3.99 7.21
N HIS A 74 18.77 3.58 6.81
CA HIS A 74 18.17 2.32 7.27
C HIS A 74 18.69 1.04 6.59
N GLY A 75 19.64 1.13 5.66
CA GLY A 75 20.16 -0.05 4.95
C GLY A 75 19.13 -0.71 4.03
N PHE A 76 18.16 0.06 3.52
CA PHE A 76 17.23 -0.43 2.50
C PHE A 76 17.98 -0.68 1.20
N SER A 77 17.71 -1.84 0.58
CA SER A 77 18.20 -2.16 -0.75
C SER A 77 17.55 -1.23 -1.76
N THR A 78 18.37 -0.64 -2.63
CA THR A 78 17.90 0.06 -3.82
C THR A 78 17.79 -0.87 -5.03
N SER A 79 18.29 -2.10 -4.92
CA SER A 79 18.27 -3.08 -6.01
C SER A 79 16.87 -3.66 -6.20
N PRO A 80 16.34 -3.71 -7.43
CA PRO A 80 15.00 -4.24 -7.68
C PRO A 80 14.93 -5.74 -7.43
N SER A 81 13.99 -6.16 -6.59
CA SER A 81 13.80 -7.55 -6.18
C SER A 81 12.59 -8.19 -6.86
N GLN A 82 12.60 -9.51 -7.06
CA GLN A 82 11.41 -10.23 -7.54
C GLN A 82 10.27 -10.25 -6.50
N ASN A 83 10.62 -10.08 -5.23
CA ASN A 83 9.69 -10.09 -4.10
C ASN A 83 8.85 -8.81 -4.01
N THR A 84 9.21 -7.75 -4.73
CA THR A 84 8.52 -6.45 -4.72
C THR A 84 7.06 -6.58 -5.13
N ALA A 85 6.79 -7.32 -6.20
CA ALA A 85 5.41 -7.59 -6.65
C ALA A 85 4.58 -8.26 -5.55
N GLN A 86 5.16 -9.24 -4.84
CA GLN A 86 4.46 -9.93 -3.74
C GLN A 86 4.24 -9.02 -2.53
N ALA A 87 5.19 -8.14 -2.23
CA ALA A 87 5.04 -7.16 -1.17
C ALA A 87 3.98 -6.10 -1.51
N ILE A 88 3.86 -5.70 -2.77
CA ILE A 88 2.80 -4.82 -3.27
C ILE A 88 1.43 -5.49 -3.08
N VAL A 89 1.26 -6.75 -3.50
CA VAL A 89 0.02 -7.53 -3.28
C VAL A 89 -0.34 -7.55 -1.79
N GLN A 90 0.62 -7.90 -0.93
CA GLN A 90 0.38 -7.94 0.52
C GLN A 90 -0.04 -6.58 1.09
N THR A 91 0.58 -5.50 0.62
CA THR A 91 0.28 -4.13 1.07
C THR A 91 -1.10 -3.69 0.58
N ALA A 92 -1.44 -3.98 -0.67
CA ALA A 92 -2.77 -3.72 -1.24
C ALA A 92 -3.87 -4.50 -0.50
N ARG A 93 -3.61 -5.77 -0.14
CA ARG A 93 -4.53 -6.58 0.66
C ARG A 93 -4.78 -6.00 2.03
N LYS A 94 -3.73 -5.59 2.75
CA LYS A 94 -3.89 -4.91 4.04
C LYS A 94 -4.72 -3.63 3.90
N ALA A 95 -4.50 -2.85 2.84
CA ALA A 95 -5.27 -1.64 2.58
C ALA A 95 -6.74 -1.95 2.31
N ARG A 96 -7.01 -3.01 1.53
CA ARG A 96 -8.35 -3.54 1.30
C ARG A 96 -9.00 -4.06 2.57
N GLU A 97 -8.28 -4.74 3.45
CA GLU A 97 -8.80 -5.22 4.74
C GLU A 97 -9.22 -4.03 5.62
N LYS A 98 -8.40 -2.97 5.70
CA LYS A 98 -8.76 -1.73 6.42
C LYS A 98 -9.99 -1.05 5.80
N ALA A 99 -10.05 -0.97 4.46
CA ALA A 99 -11.21 -0.43 3.76
C ALA A 99 -12.47 -1.30 3.97
N ALA A 100 -12.33 -2.63 4.05
CA ALA A 100 -13.42 -3.55 4.31
C ALA A 100 -14.03 -3.33 5.70
N LEU A 101 -13.21 -3.07 6.72
CA LEU A 101 -13.70 -2.75 8.07
C LEU A 101 -14.54 -1.46 8.08
N ILE A 102 -14.10 -0.44 7.33
CA ILE A 102 -14.84 0.83 7.20
C ILE A 102 -16.12 0.63 6.39
N ALA A 103 -16.07 -0.14 5.32
CA ALA A 103 -17.24 -0.47 4.51
C ALA A 103 -18.25 -1.33 5.29
N ALA A 104 -17.79 -2.24 6.15
CA ALA A 104 -18.65 -3.04 7.03
C ALA A 104 -19.42 -2.14 8.00
N ASP A 105 -18.75 -1.14 8.60
CA ASP A 105 -19.39 -0.11 9.43
C ASP A 105 -20.42 0.71 8.62
N MET A 106 -20.10 1.11 7.38
CA MET A 106 -21.05 1.80 6.49
C MET A 106 -22.28 0.97 6.16
N LEU A 107 -22.10 -0.33 5.96
CA LEU A 107 -23.17 -1.28 5.63
C LEU A 107 -23.91 -1.78 6.88
N GLY A 108 -23.45 -1.43 8.08
CA GLY A 108 -24.04 -1.90 9.35
C GLY A 108 -23.89 -3.40 9.58
N VAL A 109 -22.83 -4.02 9.05
CA VAL A 109 -22.56 -5.46 9.17
C VAL A 109 -21.30 -5.74 9.98
N ALA A 110 -21.17 -6.97 10.46
CA ALA A 110 -19.95 -7.42 11.10
C ALA A 110 -18.76 -7.37 10.12
N PRO A 111 -17.52 -7.16 10.59
CA PRO A 111 -16.34 -7.04 9.75
C PRO A 111 -16.07 -8.26 8.85
N GLY A 112 -16.53 -9.46 9.25
CA GLY A 112 -16.44 -10.68 8.42
C GLY A 112 -17.62 -10.91 7.47
N GLY A 113 -18.64 -10.06 7.49
CA GLY A 113 -19.84 -10.16 6.66
C GLY A 113 -19.77 -9.38 5.35
N VAL A 114 -18.68 -8.64 5.13
CA VAL A 114 -18.45 -7.86 3.91
C VAL A 114 -17.64 -8.69 2.91
N SER A 115 -18.12 -8.77 1.68
CA SER A 115 -17.38 -9.31 0.54
C SER A 115 -16.93 -8.17 -0.35
N PHE A 116 -15.80 -8.37 -1.03
CA PHE A 116 -15.27 -7.40 -1.97
C PHE A 116 -15.09 -8.03 -3.35
N ASP A 117 -15.58 -7.34 -4.37
CA ASP A 117 -15.50 -7.73 -5.78
C ASP A 117 -15.29 -6.48 -6.62
N ASN A 118 -14.22 -6.45 -7.41
CA ASN A 118 -13.92 -5.40 -8.40
C ASN A 118 -14.12 -3.95 -7.93
N GLY A 119 -13.65 -3.61 -6.71
CA GLY A 119 -13.74 -2.25 -6.16
C GLY A 119 -15.03 -1.95 -5.38
N TYR A 120 -15.91 -2.95 -5.21
CA TYR A 120 -17.16 -2.83 -4.49
C TYR A 120 -17.18 -3.75 -3.27
N PHE A 121 -17.51 -3.18 -2.13
CA PHE A 121 -17.82 -3.90 -0.90
C PHE A 121 -19.33 -4.11 -0.80
N PHE A 122 -19.78 -5.32 -0.46
CA PHE A 122 -21.21 -5.63 -0.31
C PHE A 122 -21.43 -6.59 0.85
N ALA A 123 -22.61 -6.50 1.46
CA ALA A 123 -23.00 -7.34 2.58
C ALA A 123 -23.64 -8.66 2.10
N GLY A 124 -22.97 -9.79 2.34
CA GLY A 124 -23.49 -11.11 1.99
C GLY A 124 -23.74 -11.31 0.48
N ARG A 125 -25.00 -11.54 0.09
CA ARG A 125 -25.43 -11.72 -1.33
C ARG A 125 -26.06 -10.48 -1.94
N ASP A 126 -26.29 -9.44 -1.15
CA ASP A 126 -26.98 -8.25 -1.63
C ASP A 126 -26.00 -7.31 -2.33
N ARG A 127 -25.90 -7.43 -3.65
CA ARG A 127 -25.07 -6.53 -4.48
C ARG A 127 -25.74 -5.17 -4.70
N ALA A 128 -27.01 -5.02 -4.34
CA ALA A 128 -27.73 -3.76 -4.50
C ALA A 128 -27.26 -2.73 -3.47
N ASN A 129 -26.96 -3.16 -2.24
CA ASN A 129 -26.33 -2.32 -1.23
C ASN A 129 -24.82 -2.53 -1.22
N SER A 130 -24.11 -1.82 -2.12
CA SER A 130 -22.66 -1.86 -2.22
C SER A 130 -22.01 -0.50 -1.93
N VAL A 131 -20.87 -0.53 -1.26
CA VAL A 131 -20.01 0.61 -0.97
C VAL A 131 -18.79 0.53 -1.89
N LYS A 132 -18.49 1.60 -2.63
CA LYS A 132 -17.30 1.61 -3.48
C LYS A 132 -16.05 1.82 -2.64
N PHE A 133 -14.91 1.34 -3.13
CA PHE A 133 -13.62 1.57 -2.49
C PHE A 133 -13.30 3.06 -2.24
N PRO A 134 -13.56 4.00 -3.18
CA PRO A 134 -13.39 5.43 -2.94
C PRO A 134 -14.30 5.98 -1.83
N ASP A 135 -15.53 5.49 -1.71
CA ASP A 135 -16.45 5.88 -0.62
C ASP A 135 -15.92 5.44 0.74
N ALA A 136 -15.35 4.22 0.82
CA ALA A 136 -14.68 3.75 2.03
C ALA A 136 -13.44 4.61 2.37
N CYS A 137 -12.64 5.01 1.37
CA CYS A 137 -11.50 5.92 1.55
C CYS A 137 -11.96 7.31 2.02
N LEU A 138 -13.02 7.84 1.42
CA LEU A 138 -13.58 9.13 1.78
C LEU A 138 -14.08 9.12 3.22
N LYS A 139 -14.77 8.05 3.65
CA LYS A 139 -15.20 7.89 5.04
C LYS A 139 -14.01 7.75 6.00
N ALA A 140 -12.96 7.03 5.60
CA ALA A 140 -11.72 6.94 6.37
C ALA A 140 -11.13 8.33 6.66
N TYR A 141 -11.14 9.20 5.65
CA TYR A 141 -10.53 10.54 5.70
C TYR A 141 -11.45 11.61 6.30
N ALA A 142 -12.77 11.47 6.14
CA ALA A 142 -13.75 12.42 6.64
C ALA A 142 -13.83 12.49 8.18
N GLY A 143 -13.08 11.63 8.90
CA GLY A 143 -12.91 11.72 10.34
C GLY A 143 -14.20 11.56 11.13
N GLY A 144 -15.20 10.87 10.54
CA GLY A 144 -16.42 10.49 11.25
C GLY A 144 -16.15 9.49 12.38
N GLN A 145 -17.20 8.87 12.92
CA GLN A 145 -17.06 7.76 13.88
C GLN A 145 -16.35 6.58 13.19
N LEU A 146 -15.03 6.60 13.18
CA LEU A 146 -14.21 5.47 12.78
C LEU A 146 -14.32 4.40 13.87
N PRO A 147 -14.27 3.11 13.51
CA PRO A 147 -14.16 2.06 14.50
C PRO A 147 -12.98 2.36 15.44
N PRO A 148 -13.13 2.12 16.75
CA PRO A 148 -12.14 2.52 17.75
C PRO A 148 -10.77 1.91 17.44
N GLY A 149 -9.75 2.75 17.32
CA GLY A 149 -8.37 2.35 17.00
C GLY A 149 -7.98 2.42 15.52
N MET A 150 -8.87 2.88 14.63
CA MET A 150 -8.53 3.14 13.22
C MET A 150 -7.99 4.55 13.03
N ASP A 151 -6.81 4.66 12.43
CA ASP A 151 -6.27 5.94 11.97
C ASP A 151 -7.03 6.48 10.75
N GLY A 152 -7.17 7.81 10.66
CA GLY A 152 -7.98 8.52 9.65
C GLY A 152 -7.43 8.52 8.22
N HIS A 153 -6.63 7.51 7.89
CA HIS A 153 -5.97 7.35 6.61
C HIS A 153 -5.77 5.85 6.30
N ILE A 154 -5.76 5.48 5.02
CA ILE A 154 -5.47 4.11 4.58
C ILE A 154 -4.07 4.11 3.98
N ASP A 155 -3.10 4.10 4.89
CA ASP A 155 -1.69 3.89 4.64
C ASP A 155 -1.31 2.48 5.07
N MET A 156 -0.52 1.81 4.26
CA MET A 156 0.01 0.48 4.56
C MET A 156 1.45 0.40 4.13
N GLN A 157 2.26 -0.21 4.98
CA GLN A 157 3.65 -0.52 4.67
C GLN A 157 3.88 -2.03 4.79
N THR A 158 4.70 -2.56 3.89
CA THR A 158 5.26 -3.90 4.02
C THR A 158 6.75 -3.84 3.76
N VAL A 159 7.54 -4.31 4.72
CA VAL A 159 8.97 -4.51 4.59
C VAL A 159 9.20 -5.99 4.28
N TYR A 160 10.03 -6.27 3.30
CA TYR A 160 10.40 -7.62 2.86
C TYR A 160 11.91 -7.72 2.69
N LYS A 161 12.40 -8.95 2.61
CA LYS A 161 13.81 -9.23 2.35
C LYS A 161 13.99 -9.49 0.85
N GLY A 162 14.97 -8.80 0.25
CA GLY A 162 15.39 -9.02 -1.14
C GLY A 162 16.06 -10.37 -1.34
#